data_AF-A0A183HWW5-F1
#
_entry.id   AF-A0A183HWW5-F1
#
_cell.length_a   1.000
_cell.length_b   1.000
_cell.length_c   1.000
_cell.angle_alpha   90.00
_cell.angle_beta   90.00
_cell.angle_gamma   90.00
#
_symmetry.space_group_name_H-M   'P 1'
#
loop_
_entity.id
_entity.type
_entity.pdbx_description
1 polymer ?
#
loop_
_entity_poly.entity_id
_entity_poly.type
_entity_poly.pdbx_seq_one_letter_code
_entity_poly.pdbx_strand_id
1 'polypeptide(L)'
;MNVKIRSKRPIEAFDEFMRGWLPVTTACFRAAVLSSSSCHSFTHPRRLASLSLNENHCLYEAVKACDSSAATVIFVAKILQYEKTVLAMCRVLSGSVRKDDQLFLISNKQSNGTVLERPMVSVSGVYLLMGREKIMVNRVVAGTVCAIEFSSEVLATTLCSEPVPEGLVRVTHGAKPLVRVSVQPEGGLDELKNLRTALKQLSVLDSNIRVIEQENGELAMFAA
;
A
#
# COMPACT_ATOMS: atom_id res chain seq x y z
N MET A 1 35.13 -23.87 -13.51
CA MET A 1 33.65 -23.94 -13.54
C MET A 1 33.25 -24.68 -14.81
N ASN A 2 32.62 -25.85 -14.70
CA ASN A 2 32.19 -26.63 -15.86
C ASN A 2 30.74 -26.28 -16.22
N VAL A 3 30.53 -25.12 -16.84
CA VAL A 3 29.21 -24.74 -17.36
C VAL A 3 28.95 -25.56 -18.62
N LYS A 4 28.02 -26.52 -18.55
CA LYS A 4 27.61 -27.32 -19.70
C LYS A 4 26.55 -26.54 -20.48
N ILE A 5 26.87 -26.18 -21.72
CA ILE A 5 25.95 -25.52 -22.63
C ILE A 5 25.32 -26.59 -23.54
N ARG A 6 24.00 -26.64 -23.59
CA ARG A 6 23.23 -27.60 -24.41
C ARG A 6 22.70 -26.94 -25.67
N SER A 7 22.38 -25.65 -25.64
CA SER A 7 21.84 -24.97 -26.83
C SER A 7 22.90 -24.77 -27.90
N LYS A 8 22.51 -25.02 -29.15
CA LYS A 8 23.33 -24.73 -30.35
C LYS A 8 23.08 -23.33 -30.90
N ARG A 9 22.03 -22.65 -30.44
CA ARG A 9 21.68 -21.29 -30.87
C ARG A 9 22.48 -20.29 -30.04
N PRO A 10 23.24 -19.36 -30.65
CA PRO A 10 24.16 -18.48 -29.91
C PRO A 10 23.51 -17.68 -28.78
N ILE A 11 22.31 -17.14 -29.01
CA ILE A 11 21.58 -16.34 -28.01
C ILE A 11 21.17 -17.19 -26.81
N GLU A 12 20.56 -18.35 -27.06
CA GLU A 12 20.13 -19.27 -26.00
C GLU A 12 21.34 -19.89 -25.27
N ALA A 13 22.41 -20.18 -25.99
CA ALA A 13 23.68 -20.66 -25.44
C ALA A 13 24.33 -19.62 -24.53
N PHE A 14 24.29 -18.34 -24.91
CA PHE A 14 24.76 -17.24 -24.08
C PHE A 14 23.93 -17.11 -22.80
N ASP A 15 22.61 -17.16 -22.89
CA ASP A 15 21.74 -17.12 -21.70
C ASP A 15 21.98 -18.33 -20.77
N GLU A 16 22.14 -19.53 -21.33
CA GLU A 16 22.46 -20.75 -20.58
C GLU A 16 23.82 -20.62 -19.88
N PHE A 17 24.82 -20.08 -20.59
CA PHE A 17 26.12 -19.78 -20.03
C PHE A 17 26.02 -18.77 -18.89
N MET A 18 25.32 -17.65 -19.09
CA MET A 18 25.19 -16.59 -18.08
C MET A 18 24.47 -17.06 -16.81
N ARG A 19 23.43 -17.90 -16.93
CA ARG A 19 22.75 -18.50 -15.76
C ARG A 19 23.68 -19.41 -14.95
N GLY A 20 24.58 -20.14 -15.62
CA GLY A 20 25.55 -21.01 -14.97
C GLY A 20 26.78 -20.29 -14.40
N TRP A 21 27.26 -19.26 -15.11
CA TRP A 21 28.45 -18.51 -14.73
C TRP A 21 28.18 -17.49 -13.63
N LEU A 22 27.03 -16.82 -13.68
CA LEU A 22 26.67 -15.77 -12.74
C LEU A 22 25.32 -16.09 -12.08
N PRO A 23 25.30 -16.82 -10.95
CA PRO A 23 24.08 -17.10 -10.21
C PRO A 23 23.61 -15.85 -9.42
N VAL A 24 23.26 -14.78 -10.14
CA VAL A 24 22.83 -13.48 -9.59
C VAL A 24 21.71 -13.67 -8.59
N THR A 25 20.77 -14.58 -8.85
CA THR A 25 19.63 -14.87 -7.96
C THR A 25 20.09 -15.21 -6.54
N THR A 26 21.09 -16.08 -6.38
CA THR A 26 21.60 -16.45 -5.05
C THR A 26 22.32 -15.29 -4.38
N ALA A 27 23.11 -14.53 -5.15
CA ALA A 27 23.82 -13.36 -4.62
C ALA A 27 22.83 -12.26 -4.16
N CYS A 28 21.83 -11.94 -4.97
CA CYS A 28 20.77 -10.99 -4.65
C CYS A 28 19.93 -11.46 -3.46
N PHE A 29 19.56 -12.75 -3.41
CA PHE A 29 18.82 -13.29 -2.27
C PHE A 29 19.63 -13.20 -0.98
N ARG A 30 20.92 -13.56 -1.01
CA ARG A 30 21.81 -13.41 0.15
C ARG A 30 21.94 -11.95 0.56
N ALA A 31 22.14 -11.03 -0.39
CA ALA A 31 22.20 -9.60 -0.11
C ALA A 31 20.91 -9.09 0.54
N ALA A 32 19.74 -9.54 0.08
CA ALA A 32 18.45 -9.20 0.68
C ALA A 32 18.28 -9.80 2.09
N VAL A 33 18.68 -11.05 2.32
CA VAL A 33 18.63 -11.69 3.65
C VAL A 33 19.60 -11.05 4.64
N LEU A 34 20.77 -10.61 4.18
CA LEU A 34 21.75 -9.89 4.99
C LEU A 34 21.35 -8.42 5.24
N SER A 35 20.41 -7.88 4.45
CA SER A 35 19.86 -6.56 4.71
C SER A 35 18.94 -6.57 5.94
N SER A 36 18.68 -5.40 6.51
CA SER A 36 17.83 -5.27 7.69
C SER A 36 16.46 -5.91 7.46
N SER A 37 16.11 -6.89 8.32
CA SER A 37 14.79 -7.54 8.26
C SER A 37 13.66 -6.51 8.36
N SER A 38 12.48 -6.90 7.86
CA SER A 38 11.28 -6.06 7.89
C SER A 38 10.87 -5.64 9.32
N CYS A 39 11.07 -6.51 10.31
CA CYS A 39 10.76 -6.21 11.72
C CYS A 39 11.76 -5.23 12.33
N HIS A 40 13.06 -5.41 12.06
CA HIS A 40 14.11 -4.51 12.56
C HIS A 40 14.21 -3.19 11.77
N SER A 41 13.53 -3.08 10.63
CA SER A 41 13.57 -1.85 9.82
C SER A 41 13.05 -0.62 10.57
N PHE A 42 12.10 -0.80 11.49
CA PHE A 42 11.49 0.29 12.25
C PHE A 42 12.21 0.61 13.56
N THR A 43 13.33 -0.03 13.87
CA THR A 43 14.23 0.45 14.94
C THR A 43 15.02 1.70 14.52
N HIS A 44 15.14 1.92 13.20
CA HIS A 44 15.87 3.04 12.65
C HIS A 44 15.01 4.32 12.69
N PRO A 45 15.45 5.39 13.38
CA PRO A 45 14.65 6.60 13.53
C PRO A 45 14.23 7.23 12.20
N ARG A 46 15.06 7.13 11.15
CA ARG A 46 14.73 7.65 9.81
C ARG A 46 13.53 6.96 9.18
N ARG A 47 13.33 5.65 9.46
CA ARG A 47 12.19 4.90 8.94
C ARG A 47 10.91 5.27 9.68
N LEU A 48 10.98 5.47 10.99
CA LEU A 48 9.86 5.99 11.77
C LEU A 48 9.48 7.41 11.32
N ALA A 49 10.46 8.29 11.12
CA ALA A 49 10.24 9.64 10.62
C ALA A 49 9.56 9.67 9.23
N SER A 50 9.79 8.67 8.38
CA SER A 50 9.12 8.55 7.06
C SER A 50 7.61 8.28 7.17
N LEU A 51 7.12 7.87 8.33
CA LEU A 51 5.71 7.71 8.68
C LEU A 51 5.20 8.86 9.58
N SER A 52 5.99 9.93 9.72
CA SER A 52 5.77 11.03 10.68
C SER A 52 5.69 10.58 12.14
N LEU A 53 6.36 9.47 12.49
CA LEU A 53 6.44 8.99 13.86
C LEU A 53 7.64 9.59 14.59
N ASN A 54 7.36 10.32 15.65
CA ASN A 54 8.33 10.83 16.62
C ASN A 54 8.08 10.18 18.00
N GLU A 55 9.01 10.29 18.93
CA GLU A 55 8.94 9.66 20.27
C GLU A 55 7.66 10.01 21.05
N ASN A 56 7.06 11.17 20.78
CA ASN A 56 5.82 11.62 21.41
C ASN A 56 4.53 11.02 20.81
N HIS A 57 4.62 10.31 19.68
CA HIS A 57 3.44 9.79 18.99
C HIS A 57 2.97 8.48 19.65
N CYS A 58 1.66 8.34 19.87
CA CYS A 58 1.07 7.18 20.58
C CYS A 58 1.43 5.81 19.97
N LEU A 59 1.54 5.73 18.63
CA LEU A 59 1.93 4.51 17.90
C LEU A 59 3.45 4.27 17.83
N TYR A 60 4.30 5.16 18.36
CA TYR A 60 5.76 5.11 18.15
C TYR A 60 6.36 3.79 18.66
N GLU A 61 6.12 3.44 19.92
CA GLU A 61 6.69 2.23 20.52
C GLU A 61 6.12 0.95 19.91
N ALA A 62 4.82 0.93 19.60
CA ALA A 62 4.20 -0.23 18.96
C ALA A 62 4.81 -0.53 17.57
N VAL A 63 4.97 0.50 16.74
CA VAL A 63 5.56 0.35 15.39
C VAL A 63 7.06 0.04 15.46
N LYS A 64 7.79 0.62 16.41
CA LYS A 64 9.22 0.36 16.64
C LYS A 64 9.48 -1.08 17.11
N ALA A 65 8.64 -1.61 18.01
CA ALA A 65 8.76 -2.96 18.53
C ALA A 65 8.40 -4.03 17.49
N CYS A 66 7.46 -3.72 16.59
CA CYS A 66 7.00 -4.64 15.53
C CYS A 66 6.58 -6.02 16.07
N ASP A 67 5.93 -6.05 17.23
CA ASP A 67 5.50 -7.28 17.89
C ASP A 67 4.21 -7.80 17.24
N SER A 68 4.16 -9.11 16.96
CA SER A 68 3.01 -9.81 16.39
C SER A 68 1.85 -10.04 17.36
N SER A 69 2.09 -9.91 18.67
CA SER A 69 1.08 -10.16 19.72
C SER A 69 0.47 -8.88 20.30
N ALA A 70 1.07 -7.72 20.01
CA ALA A 70 0.58 -6.42 20.44
C ALA A 70 -0.66 -5.96 19.64
N ALA A 71 -1.15 -4.75 19.96
CA ALA A 71 -2.22 -4.12 19.22
C ALA A 71 -1.90 -4.03 17.72
N THR A 72 -2.92 -4.27 16.90
CA THR A 72 -2.77 -4.31 15.44
C THR A 72 -2.71 -2.91 14.90
N VAL A 73 -1.63 -2.60 14.18
CA VAL A 73 -1.41 -1.33 13.49
C VAL A 73 -1.08 -1.65 12.04
N ILE A 74 -1.91 -1.17 11.14
CA ILE A 74 -1.79 -1.42 9.70
C ILE A 74 -1.64 -0.09 8.98
N PHE A 75 -0.63 -0.01 8.13
CA PHE A 75 -0.44 1.10 7.23
C PHE A 75 -0.92 0.74 5.82
N VAL A 76 -1.89 1.49 5.31
CA VAL A 76 -2.43 1.35 3.96
C VAL A 76 -1.52 2.13 3.01
N ALA A 77 -0.82 1.42 2.13
CA ALA A 77 0.14 2.01 1.21
C ALA A 77 -0.46 2.35 -0.15
N LYS A 78 -1.37 1.52 -0.66
CA LYS A 78 -2.00 1.72 -1.96
C LYS A 78 -3.32 0.96 -2.04
N ILE A 79 -4.29 1.51 -2.76
CA ILE A 79 -5.51 0.78 -3.13
C ILE A 79 -5.31 0.20 -4.54
N LEU A 80 -5.69 -1.05 -4.71
CA LEU A 80 -5.53 -1.83 -5.93
C LEU A 80 -6.91 -2.33 -6.39
N GLN A 81 -7.20 -2.19 -7.67
CA GLN A 81 -8.33 -2.86 -8.30
C GLN A 81 -7.86 -4.24 -8.78
N TYR A 82 -8.44 -5.30 -8.24
CA TYR A 82 -8.23 -6.68 -8.69
C TYR A 82 -9.53 -7.24 -9.25
N GLU A 83 -9.64 -7.27 -10.57
CA GLU A 83 -10.87 -7.59 -11.29
C GLU A 83 -12.05 -6.73 -10.80
N LYS A 84 -13.01 -7.33 -10.10
CA LYS A 84 -14.19 -6.66 -9.52
C LYS A 84 -14.00 -6.28 -8.04
N THR A 85 -12.91 -6.69 -7.41
CA THR A 85 -12.64 -6.47 -5.98
C THR A 85 -11.63 -5.34 -5.77
N VAL A 86 -11.88 -4.50 -4.76
CA VAL A 86 -10.94 -3.46 -4.32
C VAL A 86 -10.14 -4.03 -3.16
N LEU A 87 -8.81 -3.99 -3.27
CA LEU A 87 -7.88 -4.47 -2.25
C LEU A 87 -7.00 -3.33 -1.76
N ALA A 88 -6.81 -3.22 -0.46
CA ALA A 88 -5.82 -2.34 0.11
C ALA A 88 -4.49 -3.08 0.26
N MET A 89 -3.45 -2.65 -0.44
CA MET A 89 -2.08 -3.09 -0.18
C MET A 89 -1.57 -2.40 1.08
N CYS A 90 -1.27 -3.23 2.07
CA CYS A 90 -0.99 -2.82 3.43
C CYS A 90 0.32 -3.41 3.92
N ARG A 91 0.92 -2.76 4.91
CA ARG A 91 1.94 -3.36 5.76
C ARG A 91 1.42 -3.42 7.19
N VAL A 92 1.46 -4.62 7.78
CA VAL A 92 1.19 -4.78 9.21
C VAL A 92 2.45 -4.33 9.95
N LEU A 93 2.34 -3.25 10.71
CA LEU A 93 3.46 -2.66 11.45
C LEU A 93 3.57 -3.22 12.86
N SER A 94 2.44 -3.57 13.47
CA SER A 94 2.33 -4.21 14.78
C SER A 94 1.10 -5.12 14.79
N GLY A 95 1.10 -6.12 15.67
CA GLY A 95 0.04 -7.09 15.88
C GLY A 95 -0.15 -8.06 14.71
N SER A 96 -1.41 -8.43 14.48
CA SER A 96 -1.78 -9.34 13.41
C SER A 96 -3.21 -9.11 12.95
N VAL A 97 -3.49 -9.44 11.69
CA VAL A 97 -4.82 -9.29 11.09
C VAL A 97 -5.30 -10.63 10.53
N ARG A 98 -6.60 -10.88 10.70
CA ARG A 98 -7.34 -12.05 10.24
C ARG A 98 -8.62 -11.61 9.54
N LYS A 99 -9.25 -12.57 8.86
CA LYS A 99 -10.61 -12.39 8.38
C LYS A 99 -11.55 -12.14 9.57
N ASP A 100 -12.55 -11.28 9.35
CA ASP A 100 -13.60 -10.87 10.27
C ASP A 100 -13.13 -9.98 11.43
N ASP A 101 -11.85 -9.58 11.46
CA ASP A 101 -11.36 -8.57 12.40
C ASP A 101 -12.04 -7.22 12.13
N GLN A 102 -12.31 -6.48 13.21
CA GLN A 102 -12.81 -5.11 13.14
C GLN A 102 -11.69 -4.13 13.51
N LEU A 103 -11.49 -3.13 12.67
CA LEU A 103 -10.42 -2.13 12.83
C LEU A 103 -10.98 -0.72 12.73
N PHE A 104 -10.44 0.18 13.56
CA PHE A 104 -10.74 1.60 13.52
C PHE A 104 -10.01 2.27 12.35
N LEU A 105 -10.74 3.07 11.58
CA LEU A 105 -10.20 3.93 10.53
C LEU A 105 -9.61 5.19 11.16
N ILE A 106 -8.30 5.34 11.07
CA ILE A 106 -7.58 6.47 11.64
C ILE A 106 -7.21 7.43 10.50
N SER A 107 -7.91 8.57 10.46
CA SER A 107 -7.68 9.65 9.50
C SER A 107 -7.12 10.88 10.21
N ASN A 108 -6.12 11.53 9.62
CA ASN A 108 -5.51 12.75 10.16
C ASN A 108 -6.15 14.03 9.62
N LYS A 109 -7.21 13.92 8.80
CA LYS A 109 -8.04 15.08 8.46
C LYS A 109 -8.75 15.50 9.74
N GLN A 110 -8.51 16.73 10.21
CA GLN A 110 -9.06 17.26 11.46
C GLN A 110 -10.57 17.11 11.51
N SER A 111 -11.05 16.01 12.08
CA SER A 111 -12.40 15.91 12.60
C SER A 111 -12.31 16.43 14.03
N ASN A 112 -13.00 17.53 14.31
CA ASN A 112 -13.28 18.04 15.66
C ASN A 112 -14.15 17.07 16.50
N GLY A 113 -14.11 15.77 16.18
CA GLY A 113 -14.87 14.72 16.84
C GLY A 113 -14.10 14.16 18.03
N THR A 114 -14.82 13.93 19.12
CA THR A 114 -14.37 13.12 20.25
C THR A 114 -13.89 11.74 19.76
N VAL A 115 -12.89 11.17 20.43
CA VAL A 115 -12.25 9.87 20.11
C VAL A 115 -13.25 8.71 19.97
N LEU A 116 -14.46 8.87 20.48
CA LEU A 116 -15.49 7.84 20.64
C LEU A 116 -16.30 7.49 19.37
N GLU A 117 -16.32 8.33 18.33
CA GLU A 117 -17.09 8.07 17.10
C GLU A 117 -16.20 7.84 15.88
N ARG A 118 -15.19 6.96 16.02
CA ARG A 118 -14.36 6.58 14.88
C ARG A 118 -15.03 5.50 14.05
N PRO A 119 -15.10 5.65 12.71
CA PRO A 119 -15.68 4.63 11.87
C PRO A 119 -14.83 3.36 11.95
N MET A 120 -15.49 2.23 12.12
CA MET A 120 -14.87 0.91 12.10
C MET A 120 -15.13 0.24 10.75
N VAL A 121 -14.21 -0.61 10.34
CA VAL A 121 -14.34 -1.43 9.13
C VAL A 121 -14.04 -2.88 9.46
N SER A 122 -14.77 -3.81 8.83
CA SER A 122 -14.54 -5.24 8.97
C SER A 122 -13.67 -5.77 7.83
N VAL A 123 -12.78 -6.71 8.17
CA VAL A 123 -11.88 -7.37 7.23
C VAL A 123 -12.60 -8.54 6.56
N SER A 124 -12.96 -8.41 5.29
CA SER A 124 -13.61 -9.48 4.51
C SER A 124 -12.65 -10.59 4.12
N GLY A 125 -11.37 -10.26 3.93
CA GLY A 125 -10.34 -11.22 3.55
C GLY A 125 -8.93 -10.65 3.60
N VAL A 126 -7.95 -11.54 3.82
CA VAL A 126 -6.53 -11.19 3.85
C VAL A 126 -5.79 -12.07 2.84
N TYR A 127 -4.91 -11.45 2.07
CA TYR A 127 -4.25 -12.07 0.93
C TYR A 127 -2.76 -11.73 0.87
N LEU A 128 -1.95 -12.66 0.36
CA LEU A 128 -0.60 -12.39 -0.12
C LEU A 128 -0.64 -12.16 -1.63
N LEU A 129 0.00 -11.07 -2.09
CA LEU A 129 0.09 -10.76 -3.52
C LEU A 129 1.33 -11.43 -4.12
N MET A 130 1.13 -12.32 -5.09
CA MET A 130 2.18 -13.05 -5.80
C MET A 130 2.11 -12.72 -7.29
N GLY A 131 2.57 -11.51 -7.63
CA GLY A 131 2.54 -11.00 -9.00
C GLY A 131 1.11 -10.80 -9.50
N ARG A 132 0.61 -11.71 -10.34
CA ARG A 132 -0.75 -11.66 -10.88
C ARG A 132 -1.76 -12.39 -10.02
N GLU A 133 -1.32 -13.23 -9.09
CA GLU A 133 -2.19 -14.05 -8.25
C GLU A 133 -2.31 -13.44 -6.84
N LYS A 134 -3.47 -13.65 -6.22
CA LYS A 134 -3.68 -13.40 -4.79
C LYS A 134 -3.91 -14.72 -4.08
N ILE A 135 -3.18 -14.96 -2.99
CA ILE A 135 -3.30 -16.18 -2.19
C ILE A 135 -3.98 -15.80 -0.89
N MET A 136 -5.16 -16.37 -0.63
CA MET A 136 -5.88 -16.15 0.63
C MET A 136 -5.09 -16.75 1.80
N VAL A 137 -5.00 -16.00 2.89
CA VAL A 137 -4.32 -16.43 4.12
C VAL A 137 -5.20 -16.17 5.34
N ASN A 138 -5.11 -17.04 6.33
CA ASN A 138 -5.92 -16.95 7.54
C ASN A 138 -5.47 -15.82 8.48
N ARG A 139 -4.16 -15.53 8.50
CA ARG A 139 -3.55 -14.55 9.40
C ARG A 139 -2.30 -13.97 8.77
N VAL A 140 -2.10 -12.66 8.94
CA VAL A 140 -0.85 -11.96 8.62
C VAL A 140 -0.35 -11.26 9.87
N VAL A 141 0.96 -11.30 10.10
CA VAL A 141 1.61 -10.73 11.30
C VAL A 141 2.46 -9.50 10.98
N ALA A 142 2.83 -8.77 12.02
CA ALA A 142 3.75 -7.63 11.97
C ALA A 142 4.99 -7.89 11.10
N GLY A 143 5.39 -6.87 10.35
CA GLY A 143 6.49 -6.93 9.39
C GLY A 143 6.09 -7.39 7.98
N THR A 144 4.89 -7.94 7.80
CA THR A 144 4.45 -8.52 6.52
C THR A 144 3.67 -7.51 5.68
N VAL A 145 3.89 -7.55 4.36
CA VAL A 145 3.08 -6.83 3.36
C VAL A 145 1.98 -7.77 2.87
N CYS A 146 0.75 -7.30 2.87
CA CYS A 146 -0.42 -8.07 2.47
C CYS A 146 -1.42 -7.20 1.71
N ALA A 147 -2.41 -7.84 1.09
CA ALA A 147 -3.59 -7.19 0.59
C ALA A 147 -4.78 -7.51 1.50
N ILE A 148 -5.57 -6.50 1.84
CA ILE A 148 -6.76 -6.65 2.67
C ILE A 148 -7.97 -6.21 1.87
N GLU A 149 -8.99 -7.05 1.86
CA GLU A 149 -10.32 -6.73 1.35
C GLU A 149 -11.19 -6.32 2.52
N PHE A 150 -11.85 -5.17 2.40
CA PHE A 150 -12.71 -4.61 3.43
C PHE A 150 -14.17 -4.70 3.03
N SER A 151 -15.07 -4.68 4.02
CA SER A 151 -16.52 -4.67 3.78
C SER A 151 -17.02 -3.36 3.15
N SER A 152 -16.26 -2.28 3.30
CA SER A 152 -16.58 -0.94 2.78
C SER A 152 -15.34 -0.27 2.21
N GLU A 153 -15.52 0.80 1.44
CA GLU A 153 -14.41 1.61 0.93
C GLU A 153 -13.57 2.19 2.07
N VAL A 154 -12.25 2.04 1.97
CA VAL A 154 -11.28 2.55 2.94
C VAL A 154 -10.47 3.68 2.31
N LEU A 155 -10.63 4.88 2.86
CA LEU A 155 -9.85 6.07 2.48
C LEU A 155 -8.85 6.49 3.57
N ALA A 156 -8.68 5.69 4.62
CA ALA A 156 -7.76 5.97 5.72
C ALA A 156 -6.37 5.40 5.43
N THR A 157 -5.35 6.14 5.85
CA THR A 157 -3.94 5.71 5.75
C THR A 157 -3.57 4.69 6.83
N THR A 158 -4.24 4.74 7.98
CA THR A 158 -3.92 3.91 9.15
C THR A 158 -5.16 3.21 9.66
N LEU A 159 -5.01 1.92 10.01
CA LEU A 159 -6.02 1.12 10.67
C LEU A 159 -5.45 0.56 11.98
N CYS A 160 -6.23 0.61 13.05
CA CYS A 160 -5.80 0.12 14.35
C CYS A 160 -6.87 -0.77 15.00
N SER A 161 -6.46 -1.73 15.82
CA SER A 161 -7.40 -2.46 16.69
C SER A 161 -7.92 -1.60 17.85
N GLU A 162 -7.24 -0.51 18.15
CA GLU A 162 -7.59 0.43 19.23
C GLU A 162 -7.89 1.84 18.67
N PRO A 163 -8.76 2.62 19.33
CA PRO A 163 -9.10 3.96 18.90
C PRO A 163 -7.99 4.94 19.30
N VAL A 164 -6.99 5.11 18.43
CA VAL A 164 -5.87 6.04 18.65
C VAL A 164 -6.19 7.45 18.15
N PRO A 165 -5.67 8.51 18.81
CA PRO A 165 -6.00 9.90 18.46
C PRO A 165 -5.44 10.33 17.11
N GLU A 166 -4.23 9.90 16.77
CA GLU A 166 -3.51 10.29 15.56
C GLU A 166 -3.01 9.05 14.83
N GLY A 167 -3.14 9.07 13.50
CA GLY A 167 -2.68 8.02 12.61
C GLY A 167 -1.35 8.35 11.96
N LEU A 168 -0.83 7.38 11.23
CA LEU A 168 0.39 7.54 10.44
C LEU A 168 0.12 8.42 9.23
N VAL A 169 1.07 9.30 8.94
CA VAL A 169 1.04 10.12 7.73
C VAL A 169 1.97 9.51 6.71
N ARG A 170 1.48 9.39 5.47
CA ARG A 170 2.37 9.15 4.34
C ARG A 170 3.12 10.44 4.06
N VAL A 171 4.39 10.51 4.43
CA VAL A 171 5.26 11.62 4.00
C VAL A 171 5.48 11.47 2.50
N THR A 172 4.62 12.12 1.70
CA THR A 172 4.78 12.17 0.26
C THR A 172 5.91 13.14 -0.06
N HIS A 173 7.12 12.63 -0.28
CA HIS A 173 8.17 13.36 -0.99
C HIS A 173 7.89 13.41 -2.51
N GLY A 174 6.62 13.50 -2.89
CA GLY A 174 6.20 13.57 -4.30
C GLY A 174 6.52 14.95 -4.87
N ALA A 175 6.80 15.00 -6.17
CA ALA A 175 6.80 16.26 -6.89
C ALA A 175 5.42 16.93 -6.74
N LYS A 176 5.38 18.26 -6.63
CA LYS A 176 4.12 18.99 -6.70
C LYS A 176 3.49 18.66 -8.06
N PRO A 177 2.21 18.29 -8.15
CA PRO A 177 1.59 18.01 -9.44
C PRO A 177 1.69 19.26 -10.33
N LEU A 178 2.41 19.13 -11.44
CA LEU A 178 2.73 20.24 -12.35
C LEU A 178 1.81 20.24 -13.57
N VAL A 179 1.40 19.06 -14.04
CA VAL A 179 0.64 18.93 -15.27
C VAL A 179 -0.84 19.00 -14.96
N ARG A 180 -1.52 19.97 -15.58
CA ARG A 180 -2.98 20.12 -15.54
C ARG A 180 -3.56 19.75 -16.89
N VAL A 181 -4.53 18.84 -16.90
CA VAL A 181 -5.26 18.40 -18.10
C VAL A 181 -6.75 18.55 -17.83
N SER A 182 -7.47 19.23 -18.73
CA SER A 182 -8.93 19.22 -18.73
C SER A 182 -9.41 17.95 -19.46
N VAL A 183 -10.31 17.20 -18.82
CA VAL A 183 -10.83 15.94 -19.35
C VAL A 183 -12.32 16.10 -19.63
N GLN A 184 -12.75 15.72 -20.82
CA GLN A 184 -14.15 15.73 -21.25
C GLN A 184 -14.46 14.40 -21.94
N PRO A 185 -15.69 13.88 -21.81
CA PRO A 185 -16.13 12.72 -22.57
C PRO A 185 -16.32 13.11 -24.05
N GLU A 186 -16.19 12.14 -24.96
CA GLU A 186 -16.50 12.36 -26.38
C GLU A 186 -18.02 12.36 -26.63
N GLY A 187 -18.80 11.61 -25.85
CA GLY A 187 -20.24 11.56 -25.96
C GLY A 187 -20.99 12.54 -25.04
N GLY A 188 -22.25 12.22 -24.77
CA GLY A 188 -23.20 13.13 -24.11
C GLY A 188 -23.12 13.18 -22.58
N LEU A 189 -24.17 13.76 -21.97
CA LEU A 189 -24.27 14.00 -20.52
C LEU A 189 -24.17 12.73 -19.64
N ASP A 190 -24.60 11.58 -20.14
CA ASP A 190 -24.52 10.32 -19.37
C ASP A 190 -23.08 9.81 -19.25
N GLU A 191 -22.26 10.01 -20.28
CA GLU A 191 -20.83 9.67 -20.24
C GLU A 191 -20.06 10.59 -19.29
N LEU A 192 -20.49 11.85 -19.13
CA LEU A 192 -19.90 12.78 -18.16
C LEU A 192 -20.06 12.28 -16.71
N LYS A 193 -21.22 11.70 -16.37
CA LYS A 193 -21.43 11.10 -15.04
C LYS A 193 -20.53 9.90 -14.82
N ASN A 194 -20.40 9.04 -15.83
CA ASN A 194 -19.52 7.88 -15.78
C ASN A 194 -18.05 8.29 -15.64
N LEU A 195 -17.61 9.29 -16.42
CA LEU A 195 -16.27 9.86 -16.33
C LEU A 195 -15.98 10.41 -14.94
N ARG A 196 -16.93 11.15 -14.34
CA ARG A 196 -16.79 11.68 -12.98
C ARG A 196 -16.58 10.58 -11.95
N THR A 197 -17.33 9.49 -12.03
CA THR A 197 -17.19 8.34 -11.14
C THR A 197 -15.84 7.64 -11.34
N ALA A 198 -15.44 7.42 -12.59
CA ALA A 198 -14.16 6.81 -12.92
C ALA A 198 -12.97 7.66 -12.45
N LEU A 199 -13.02 8.97 -12.62
CA LEU A 199 -11.97 9.90 -12.16
C LEU A 199 -11.87 9.94 -10.63
N LYS A 200 -13.00 9.87 -9.91
CA LYS A 200 -13.00 9.72 -8.45
C LYS A 200 -12.31 8.41 -8.03
N GLN A 201 -12.65 7.29 -8.67
CA GLN A 201 -11.98 6.02 -8.41
C GLN A 201 -10.47 6.08 -8.72
N LEU A 202 -10.09 6.72 -9.83
CA LEU A 202 -8.69 6.90 -10.22
C LEU A 202 -7.89 7.65 -9.14
N SER A 203 -8.46 8.70 -8.55
CA SER A 203 -7.80 9.46 -7.47
C SER A 203 -7.55 8.63 -6.19
N VAL A 204 -8.32 7.56 -5.98
CA VAL A 204 -8.12 6.63 -4.86
C VAL A 204 -7.04 5.60 -5.19
N LEU A 205 -6.99 5.13 -6.43
CA LEU A 205 -6.02 4.15 -6.91
C LEU A 205 -4.62 4.73 -7.12
N ASP A 206 -4.54 6.00 -7.53
CA ASP A 206 -3.29 6.72 -7.75
C ASP A 206 -3.20 7.98 -6.88
N SER A 207 -2.30 7.94 -5.90
CA SER A 207 -2.06 9.05 -4.98
C SER A 207 -1.44 10.30 -5.63
N ASN A 208 -0.90 10.19 -6.84
CA ASN A 208 -0.31 11.31 -7.57
C ASN A 208 -1.33 12.07 -8.40
N ILE A 209 -2.54 11.53 -8.57
CA ILE A 209 -3.61 12.14 -9.35
C ILE A 209 -4.57 12.87 -8.43
N ARG A 210 -4.86 14.13 -8.75
CA ARG A 210 -5.93 14.91 -8.11
C ARG A 210 -6.93 15.35 -9.15
N VAL A 211 -8.20 15.20 -8.84
CA VAL A 211 -9.30 15.61 -9.72
C VAL A 211 -10.09 16.70 -9.04
N ILE A 212 -10.27 17.83 -9.72
CA ILE A 212 -11.01 18.99 -9.24
C ILE A 212 -12.05 19.36 -10.30
N GLU A 213 -13.30 19.51 -9.88
CA GLU A 213 -14.36 20.10 -10.71
C GLU A 213 -14.29 21.62 -10.57
N GLN A 214 -14.14 22.30 -11.69
CA GLN A 214 -14.06 23.76 -11.74
C GLN A 214 -15.46 24.39 -11.78
N GLU A 215 -15.53 25.69 -11.52
CA GLU A 215 -16.79 26.47 -11.53
C GLU A 215 -17.52 26.44 -12.89
N ASN A 216 -16.78 26.29 -13.99
CA ASN A 216 -17.32 26.14 -15.34
C ASN A 216 -17.85 24.73 -15.65
N GLY A 217 -17.79 23.79 -14.68
CA GLY A 217 -18.19 22.39 -14.85
C GLY A 217 -17.13 21.50 -15.50
N GLU A 218 -15.94 22.02 -15.81
CA GLU A 218 -14.85 21.21 -16.36
C GLU A 218 -14.17 20.36 -15.28
N LEU A 219 -13.80 19.13 -15.66
CA LEU A 219 -13.03 18.23 -14.81
C LEU A 219 -11.55 18.44 -15.09
N ALA A 220 -10.84 19.05 -14.16
CA ALA A 220 -9.39 19.23 -14.22
C ALA A 220 -8.68 18.11 -13.45
N MET A 221 -7.81 17.39 -14.16
CA MET A 221 -6.91 16.39 -13.59
C MET A 221 -5.51 16.98 -13.43
N PHE A 222 -4.91 16.78 -12.26
CA PHE A 222 -3.57 17.20 -11.92
C PHE A 222 -2.71 15.97 -11.66
N ALA A 223 -1.55 15.87 -12.32
CA ALA A 223 -0.59 14.79 -12.17
C ALA A 223 0.81 15.33 -11.86
N ALA A 224 1.58 14.56 -11.10
CA ALA A 224 2.97 14.82 -10.73
C ALA A 224 3.93 13.94 -11.52
#